data_AF-A0A2J7QT08-F1
#
_entry.id   AF-A0A2J7QT08-F1
#
_cell.length_a   1.000
_cell.length_b   1.000
_cell.length_c   1.000
_cell.angle_alpha   90.00
_cell.angle_beta   90.00
_cell.angle_gamma   90.00
#
_symmetry.space_group_name_H-M   'P 1'
#
loop_
_entity.id
_entity.type
_entity.pdbx_description
1 polymer ?
#
loop_
_entity_poly.entity_id
_entity_poly.type
_entity_poly.pdbx_seq_one_letter_code
_entity_poly.pdbx_strand_id
1 'polypeptide(L)'
;MKTMEALVKLVSWAFPDFKFSWLVKETKRNIPIELDFLQEGHNAEKVDKMFGHLPWLKVPHVYWNLSTSRVLTMEYVEGGQINDLAYIRFNNIDPYEVADKLSQLYSQMIFIHGFVHSDPHPGNILVKKTQAGGVDIILLDHGLYAELSNEFRWEYSKLWFSILNKDKKGMQQHSQNLGVGNLYFLLACMVTGRTWDTIMSGIQKTKWTNSEKNIRDKEIPHLLPQISDVLDNINRQMLLILKTNDLMRGVEFTLKAQNRKTSFLVMSRCVIQSVYGERLKLCKTWLSRWSTVMSERWALFKLSVYYTYLSIISLPLISSMFDLMKKS
;
A
#
# COMPACT_ATOMS: atom_id res chain seq x y z
N MET A 1 -1.21 16.43 24.73
CA MET A 1 -2.39 16.66 23.87
C MET A 1 -2.92 18.09 23.86
N LYS A 2 -3.26 18.71 25.00
CA LYS A 2 -3.82 20.09 25.04
C LYS A 2 -2.90 21.15 24.41
N THR A 3 -1.59 21.05 24.61
CA THR A 3 -0.59 21.95 24.01
C THR A 3 -0.57 21.88 22.48
N MET A 4 -0.64 20.67 21.92
CA MET A 4 -0.63 20.47 20.47
C MET A 4 -1.90 21.04 19.81
N GLU A 5 -3.05 20.86 20.46
CA GLU A 5 -4.30 21.45 20.00
C GLU A 5 -4.26 22.98 20.00
N ALA A 6 -3.66 23.59 21.04
CA ALA A 6 -3.49 25.03 21.13
C ALA A 6 -2.56 25.57 20.02
N LEU A 7 -1.44 24.89 19.77
CA LEU A 7 -0.50 25.27 18.72
C LEU A 7 -1.13 25.18 17.32
N VAL A 8 -1.86 24.10 17.03
CA VAL A 8 -2.53 23.96 15.73
C VAL A 8 -3.62 25.01 15.56
N LYS A 9 -4.38 25.35 16.62
CA LYS A 9 -5.35 26.45 16.59
C LYS A 9 -4.68 27.80 16.30
N LEU A 10 -3.52 28.07 16.90
CA LEU A 10 -2.74 29.28 16.63
C LEU A 10 -2.24 29.34 15.18
N VAL A 11 -1.76 28.22 14.65
CA VAL A 11 -1.31 28.13 13.24
C VAL A 11 -2.47 28.31 12.28
N SER A 12 -3.60 27.64 12.49
CA SER A 12 -4.80 27.82 11.64
C SER A 12 -5.40 29.22 11.75
N TRP A 13 -5.19 29.92 12.87
CA TRP A 13 -5.53 31.33 12.99
C TRP A 13 -4.59 32.23 12.18
N ALA A 14 -3.28 31.97 12.21
CA ALA A 14 -2.28 32.74 11.46
C ALA A 14 -2.31 32.45 9.95
N PHE A 15 -2.68 31.23 9.55
CA PHE A 15 -2.75 30.76 8.17
C PHE A 15 -4.08 30.03 7.91
N PRO A 16 -5.16 30.75 7.56
CA PRO A 16 -6.50 30.18 7.39
C PRO A 16 -6.58 29.08 6.31
N ASP A 17 -5.70 29.15 5.31
CA ASP A 17 -5.59 28.16 4.24
C ASP A 17 -5.00 26.82 4.72
N PHE A 18 -4.40 26.78 5.91
CA PHE A 18 -3.77 25.59 6.49
C PHE A 18 -4.68 24.90 7.51
N LYS A 19 -5.34 23.82 7.05
CA LYS A 19 -6.30 23.04 7.84
C LYS A 19 -5.65 21.77 8.42
N PHE A 20 -5.01 21.87 9.59
CA PHE A 20 -4.39 20.72 10.30
C PHE A 20 -5.20 20.15 11.45
N SER A 21 -6.47 20.56 11.60
CA SER A 21 -7.35 20.05 12.66
C SER A 21 -7.50 18.52 12.64
N TRP A 22 -7.44 17.91 11.45
CA TRP A 22 -7.48 16.45 11.29
C TRP A 22 -6.27 15.76 11.95
N LEU A 23 -5.08 16.35 11.86
CA LEU A 23 -3.84 15.79 12.41
C LEU A 23 -3.91 15.69 13.94
N VAL A 24 -4.40 16.76 14.60
CA VAL A 24 -4.58 16.77 16.06
C VAL A 24 -5.50 15.66 16.51
N LYS A 25 -6.61 15.48 15.79
CA LYS A 25 -7.60 14.46 16.09
C LYS A 25 -7.02 13.05 15.95
N GLU A 26 -6.23 12.83 14.91
CA GLU A 26 -5.60 11.53 14.64
C GLU A 26 -4.55 11.18 15.69
N THR A 27 -3.63 12.10 15.98
CA THR A 27 -2.62 11.92 17.02
C THR A 27 -3.24 11.68 18.40
N LYS A 28 -4.36 12.34 18.73
CA LYS A 28 -5.06 12.15 20.02
C LYS A 28 -5.63 10.75 20.18
N ARG A 29 -6.01 10.12 19.08
CA ARG A 29 -6.54 8.77 19.06
C ARG A 29 -5.44 7.72 19.14
N ASN A 30 -4.32 7.95 18.44
CA ASN A 30 -3.29 6.93 18.24
C ASN A 30 -2.27 6.88 19.39
N ILE A 31 -1.88 8.02 19.99
CA ILE A 31 -0.88 8.04 21.08
C ILE A 31 -1.23 7.10 22.25
N PRO A 32 -2.46 7.07 22.79
CA PRO A 32 -2.77 6.17 23.91
C PRO A 32 -2.65 4.69 23.54
N ILE A 33 -2.92 4.34 22.27
CA ILE A 33 -2.81 2.97 21.76
C ILE A 33 -1.33 2.58 21.63
N GLU A 34 -0.50 3.51 21.13
CA GLU A 34 0.95 3.31 21.01
C GLU A 34 1.66 3.16 22.37
N LEU A 35 1.06 3.63 23.47
CA LEU A 35 1.64 3.55 24.81
C LEU A 35 1.26 2.27 25.58
N ASP A 36 0.42 1.40 25.00
CA ASP A 36 0.05 0.12 25.61
C ASP A 36 0.64 -1.06 24.84
N PHE A 37 1.78 -1.54 25.33
CA PHE A 37 2.52 -2.64 24.71
C PHE A 37 1.83 -4.01 24.78
N LEU A 38 0.79 -4.18 25.61
CA LEU A 38 -0.02 -5.39 25.54
C LEU A 38 -0.85 -5.42 24.26
N GLN A 39 -1.37 -4.26 23.84
CA GLN A 39 -2.09 -4.13 22.57
C GLN A 39 -1.19 -4.44 21.38
N GLU A 40 0.05 -3.96 21.42
CA GLU A 40 1.07 -4.28 20.42
C GLU A 40 1.33 -5.80 20.34
N GLY A 41 1.55 -6.47 21.47
CA GLY A 41 1.73 -7.92 21.50
C GLY A 41 0.52 -8.69 20.94
N HIS A 42 -0.71 -8.24 21.22
CA HIS A 42 -1.92 -8.87 20.68
C HIS A 42 -2.05 -8.64 19.17
N ASN A 43 -1.66 -7.46 18.68
CA ASN A 43 -1.61 -7.18 17.24
C ASN A 43 -0.59 -8.10 16.54
N ALA A 44 0.59 -8.33 17.15
CA ALA A 44 1.60 -9.24 16.64
C ALA A 44 1.05 -10.67 16.46
N GLU A 45 0.45 -11.25 17.51
CA GLU A 45 -0.16 -12.59 17.42
C GLU A 45 -1.31 -12.67 16.40
N LYS A 46 -2.10 -11.59 16.27
CA LYS A 46 -3.18 -11.52 15.28
C LYS A 46 -2.63 -11.56 13.86
N VAL A 47 -1.52 -10.85 13.60
CA VAL A 47 -0.86 -10.80 12.28
C VAL A 47 -0.21 -12.15 11.98
N ASP A 48 0.47 -12.75 12.94
CA ASP A 48 1.08 -14.08 12.80
C ASP A 48 0.03 -15.13 12.38
N LYS A 49 -1.10 -15.19 13.10
CA LYS A 49 -2.22 -16.08 12.76
C LYS A 49 -2.86 -15.76 11.42
N MET A 50 -3.05 -14.47 11.11
CA MET A 50 -3.70 -14.01 9.88
C MET A 50 -2.88 -14.35 8.62
N PHE A 51 -1.55 -14.35 8.75
CA PHE A 51 -0.62 -14.54 7.63
C PHE A 51 0.18 -15.84 7.72
N GLY A 52 -0.23 -16.81 8.54
CA GLY A 52 0.44 -18.10 8.68
C GLY A 52 0.56 -18.91 7.37
N HIS A 53 -0.18 -18.55 6.31
CA HIS A 53 -0.02 -19.11 4.96
C HIS A 53 1.16 -18.53 4.18
N LEU A 54 1.82 -17.48 4.69
CA LEU A 54 3.00 -16.86 4.08
C LEU A 54 4.27 -17.37 4.78
N PRO A 55 4.94 -18.42 4.25
CA PRO A 55 6.05 -19.06 4.95
C PRO A 55 7.31 -18.19 5.09
N TRP A 56 7.37 -17.06 4.38
CA TRP A 56 8.46 -16.09 4.39
C TRP A 56 8.21 -14.91 5.34
N LEU A 57 7.02 -14.81 5.93
CA LEU A 57 6.72 -13.77 6.91
C LEU A 57 7.01 -14.33 8.30
N LYS A 58 7.79 -13.59 9.09
CA LYS A 58 8.07 -13.91 10.49
C LYS A 58 7.57 -12.78 11.37
N VAL A 59 6.78 -13.15 12.37
CA VAL A 59 6.45 -12.28 13.50
C VAL A 59 7.11 -12.89 14.75
N PRO A 60 7.93 -12.14 15.50
CA PRO A 60 8.55 -12.64 16.73
C PRO A 60 7.51 -13.12 17.75
N HIS A 61 7.76 -14.29 18.36
CA HIS A 61 6.87 -14.81 19.40
C HIS A 61 6.89 -13.90 20.65
N VAL A 62 5.71 -13.56 21.18
CA VAL A 62 5.57 -12.72 22.38
C VAL A 62 5.67 -13.55 23.67
N TYR A 63 6.56 -13.17 24.59
CA TYR A 63 6.68 -13.78 25.92
C TYR A 63 5.80 -13.02 26.92
N TRP A 64 4.53 -13.42 27.03
CA TRP A 64 3.53 -12.75 27.88
C TRP A 64 3.88 -12.72 29.37
N ASN A 65 4.56 -13.74 29.87
CA ASN A 65 5.04 -13.80 31.26
C ASN A 65 6.12 -12.75 31.58
N LEU A 66 6.76 -12.18 30.54
CA LEU A 66 7.78 -11.14 30.64
C LEU A 66 7.30 -9.80 30.07
N SER A 67 6.00 -9.66 29.80
CA SER A 67 5.43 -8.48 29.14
C SER A 67 4.39 -7.77 30.03
N THR A 68 4.33 -6.44 29.90
CA THR A 68 3.40 -5.54 30.60
C THR A 68 2.99 -4.41 29.65
N SER A 69 2.08 -3.53 30.06
CA SER A 69 1.71 -2.35 29.25
C SER A 69 2.86 -1.38 28.95
N ARG A 70 4.01 -1.51 29.65
CA ARG A 70 5.19 -0.63 29.47
C ARG A 70 6.44 -1.36 28.98
N VAL A 71 6.41 -2.69 28.90
CA VAL A 71 7.54 -3.52 28.44
C VAL A 71 7.00 -4.67 27.62
N LEU A 72 7.36 -4.77 26.34
CA LEU A 72 7.08 -5.94 25.49
C LEU A 72 8.33 -6.79 25.35
N THR A 73 8.24 -8.07 25.70
CA THR A 73 9.34 -9.04 25.53
C THR A 73 8.97 -10.03 24.44
N MET A 74 9.82 -10.16 23.42
CA MET A 74 9.59 -11.02 22.25
C MET A 74 10.84 -11.82 21.86
N GLU A 75 10.65 -12.83 21.00
CA GLU A 75 11.71 -13.62 20.39
C GLU A 75 12.80 -12.73 19.79
N TYR A 76 14.05 -12.99 20.16
CA TYR A 76 15.18 -12.33 19.54
C TYR A 76 15.37 -12.88 18.12
N VAL A 77 15.36 -11.99 17.14
CA VAL A 77 15.49 -12.30 15.72
C VAL A 77 16.65 -11.51 15.12
N GLU A 78 17.43 -12.18 14.29
CA GLU A 78 18.56 -11.57 13.58
C GLU A 78 18.19 -11.25 12.14
N GLY A 79 18.64 -10.10 11.64
CA GLY A 79 18.46 -9.67 10.26
C GLY A 79 19.04 -8.27 10.03
N GLY A 80 19.12 -7.86 8.78
CA GLY A 80 19.46 -6.47 8.42
C GLY A 80 18.19 -5.65 8.25
N GLN A 81 18.25 -4.34 8.51
CA GLN A 81 17.13 -3.46 8.22
C GLN A 81 16.79 -3.48 6.73
N ILE A 82 15.52 -3.35 6.38
CA ILE A 82 15.07 -3.46 4.98
C ILE A 82 15.65 -2.39 4.05
N ASN A 83 16.08 -1.26 4.60
CA ASN A 83 16.75 -0.17 3.89
C ASN A 83 18.28 -0.29 3.88
N ASP A 84 18.87 -1.31 4.52
CA ASP A 84 20.31 -1.55 4.54
C ASP A 84 20.77 -2.27 3.27
N LEU A 85 21.12 -1.47 2.27
CA LEU A 85 21.64 -1.98 0.99
C LEU A 85 22.99 -2.69 1.13
N ALA A 86 23.79 -2.38 2.16
CA ALA A 86 25.07 -3.04 2.38
C ALA A 86 24.83 -4.47 2.88
N TYR A 87 23.94 -4.64 3.86
CA TYR A 87 23.53 -5.95 4.34
C TYR A 87 22.89 -6.81 3.23
N ILE A 88 21.98 -6.23 2.45
CA ILE A 88 21.30 -6.93 1.34
C ILE A 88 22.32 -7.47 0.32
N ARG A 89 23.31 -6.64 -0.07
CA ARG A 89 24.36 -7.05 -1.01
C ARG A 89 25.29 -8.10 -0.40
N PHE A 90 25.74 -7.88 0.83
CA PHE A 90 26.65 -8.78 1.53
C PHE A 90 26.05 -10.19 1.68
N ASN A 91 24.76 -10.27 2.00
CA ASN A 91 24.05 -11.53 2.13
C ASN A 91 23.53 -12.09 0.80
N ASN A 92 23.75 -11.40 -0.33
CA ASN A 92 23.24 -11.77 -1.65
C ASN A 92 21.72 -12.03 -1.61
N ILE A 93 20.97 -11.09 -1.04
CA ILE A 93 19.50 -11.05 -1.01
C ILE A 93 19.04 -10.30 -2.27
N ASP A 94 18.03 -10.83 -2.96
CA ASP A 94 17.42 -10.11 -4.08
C ASP A 94 16.53 -8.96 -3.55
N PRO A 95 16.89 -7.68 -3.72
CA PRO A 95 16.07 -6.56 -3.28
C PRO A 95 14.68 -6.54 -3.94
N TYR A 96 14.54 -7.16 -5.11
CA TYR A 96 13.24 -7.26 -5.75
C TYR A 96 12.34 -8.32 -5.11
N GLU A 97 12.90 -9.44 -4.63
CA GLU A 97 12.13 -10.44 -3.88
C GLU A 97 11.56 -9.82 -2.59
N VAL A 98 12.37 -8.99 -1.92
CA VAL A 98 11.95 -8.23 -0.73
C VAL A 98 10.78 -7.29 -1.08
N ALA A 99 10.91 -6.50 -2.14
CA ALA A 99 9.86 -5.57 -2.57
C ALA A 99 8.56 -6.30 -2.96
N ASP A 100 8.67 -7.43 -3.67
CA ASP A 100 7.52 -8.23 -4.10
C ASP A 100 6.76 -8.82 -2.90
N LYS A 101 7.48 -9.37 -1.91
CA LYS A 101 6.90 -9.90 -0.67
C LYS A 101 6.26 -8.81 0.18
N LEU A 102 6.93 -7.67 0.32
CA LEU A 102 6.36 -6.49 0.98
C LEU A 102 5.07 -6.02 0.30
N SER A 103 5.09 -5.86 -1.03
CA SER A 103 3.90 -5.47 -1.78
C SER A 103 2.78 -6.48 -1.61
N GLN A 104 3.09 -7.77 -1.56
CA GLN A 104 2.11 -8.83 -1.32
C GLN A 104 1.48 -8.73 0.07
N LEU A 105 2.30 -8.52 1.10
CA LEU A 105 1.85 -8.37 2.49
C LEU A 105 0.87 -7.21 2.64
N TYR A 106 1.29 -6.02 2.21
CA TYR A 106 0.48 -4.81 2.34
C TYR A 106 -0.78 -4.83 1.46
N SER A 107 -0.70 -5.41 0.26
CA SER A 107 -1.88 -5.60 -0.58
C SER A 107 -2.93 -6.50 0.09
N GLN A 108 -2.51 -7.57 0.76
CA GLN A 108 -3.43 -8.43 1.50
C GLN A 108 -3.98 -7.74 2.76
N MET A 109 -3.13 -7.04 3.53
CA MET A 109 -3.57 -6.26 4.69
C MET A 109 -4.68 -5.26 4.31
N ILE A 110 -4.50 -4.52 3.22
CA ILE A 110 -5.42 -3.47 2.78
C ILE A 110 -6.68 -4.05 2.11
N PHE A 111 -6.50 -4.85 1.05
CA PHE A 111 -7.61 -5.24 0.17
C PHE A 111 -8.29 -6.53 0.60
N ILE A 112 -7.65 -7.41 1.37
CA ILE A 112 -8.20 -8.73 1.72
C ILE A 112 -8.66 -8.80 3.17
N HIS A 113 -7.82 -8.38 4.11
CA HIS A 113 -8.11 -8.52 5.54
C HIS A 113 -8.72 -7.26 6.17
N GLY A 114 -8.33 -6.07 5.70
CA GLY A 114 -8.73 -4.81 6.31
C GLY A 114 -8.07 -4.58 7.67
N PHE A 115 -6.91 -5.20 7.94
CA PHE A 115 -6.11 -4.97 9.15
C PHE A 115 -4.73 -4.51 8.70
N VAL A 116 -4.49 -3.20 8.77
CA VAL A 116 -3.37 -2.55 8.08
C VAL A 116 -2.38 -1.98 9.08
N HIS A 117 -1.12 -2.41 8.95
CA HIS A 117 -0.03 -1.77 9.67
C HIS A 117 0.16 -0.33 9.16
N SER A 118 -0.09 0.63 10.03
CA SER A 118 -0.17 2.05 9.69
C SER A 118 1.16 2.79 9.88
N ASP A 119 2.23 2.08 10.26
CA ASP A 119 3.56 2.64 10.41
C ASP A 119 4.71 1.67 10.07
N PRO A 120 4.81 1.20 8.81
CA PRO A 120 5.92 0.34 8.38
C PRO A 120 7.24 1.09 8.24
N HIS A 121 7.72 1.67 9.33
CA HIS A 121 9.01 2.33 9.33
C HIS A 121 10.11 1.31 8.98
N PRO A 122 11.07 1.64 8.10
CA PRO A 122 12.10 0.67 7.68
C PRO A 122 12.91 0.07 8.84
N GLY A 123 13.02 0.81 9.96
CA GLY A 123 13.68 0.32 11.18
C GLY A 123 12.95 -0.84 11.88
N ASN A 124 11.66 -1.02 11.63
CA ASN A 124 10.82 -2.05 12.25
C ASN A 124 10.67 -3.29 11.36
N ILE A 125 11.37 -3.32 10.22
CA ILE A 125 11.29 -4.41 9.25
C ILE A 125 12.70 -4.91 9.00
N LEU A 126 12.95 -6.17 9.36
CA LEU A 126 14.20 -6.84 9.04
C LEU A 126 14.03 -7.77 7.84
N VAL A 127 15.12 -7.97 7.14
CA VAL A 127 15.27 -8.99 6.10
C VAL A 127 16.37 -9.97 6.50
N LYS A 128 16.10 -11.25 6.29
CA LYS A 128 17.07 -12.32 6.57
C LYS A 128 17.09 -13.31 5.43
N LYS A 129 18.27 -13.71 4.99
CA LYS A 129 18.39 -14.79 4.01
C LYS A 129 18.09 -16.14 4.65
N THR A 130 17.23 -16.92 4.02
CA THR A 130 16.90 -18.26 4.48
C THR A 130 17.94 -19.27 4.01
N GLN A 131 18.07 -20.38 4.75
CA GLN A 131 18.95 -21.49 4.35
C GLN A 131 18.52 -22.11 3.00
N ALA A 132 17.24 -22.03 2.67
CA ALA A 132 16.68 -22.49 1.40
C ALA A 132 16.92 -21.51 0.22
N GLY A 133 17.62 -20.40 0.44
CA GLY A 133 17.99 -19.43 -0.59
C GLY A 133 16.96 -18.35 -0.89
N GLY A 134 15.87 -18.25 -0.12
CA GLY A 134 14.91 -17.14 -0.20
C GLY A 134 15.19 -16.05 0.83
N VAL A 135 14.25 -15.10 0.98
CA VAL A 135 14.31 -14.05 2.01
C VAL A 135 13.12 -14.08 2.97
N ASP A 136 13.37 -14.03 4.28
CA ASP A 136 12.33 -13.79 5.28
C ASP A 136 12.18 -12.29 5.51
N ILE A 137 10.92 -11.85 5.63
CA ILE A 137 10.56 -10.52 6.12
C ILE A 137 10.11 -10.66 7.56
N ILE A 138 10.76 -9.93 8.45
CA ILE A 138 10.48 -9.96 9.88
C ILE A 138 9.87 -8.62 10.30
N LEU A 139 8.63 -8.64 10.80
CA LEU A 139 7.97 -7.45 11.35
C LEU A 139 8.21 -7.39 12.86
N LEU A 140 8.78 -6.29 13.35
CA LEU A 140 9.09 -6.11 14.77
C LEU A 140 8.03 -5.31 15.51
N ASP A 141 7.58 -4.21 14.91
CA ASP A 141 6.65 -3.27 15.52
C ASP A 141 5.22 -3.62 15.10
N HIS A 142 4.34 -3.72 16.10
CA HIS A 142 2.92 -3.92 15.88
C HIS A 142 2.03 -2.90 16.62
N GLY A 143 2.59 -1.76 17.03
CA GLY A 143 1.92 -0.75 17.85
C GLY A 143 0.75 -0.08 17.14
N LEU A 144 0.89 0.23 15.85
CA LEU A 144 -0.11 0.96 15.09
C LEU A 144 -0.75 0.15 13.95
N TYR A 145 -1.97 -0.33 14.23
CA TYR A 145 -2.85 -0.97 13.25
C TYR A 145 -4.17 -0.22 13.07
N ALA A 146 -4.62 -0.19 11.82
CA ALA A 146 -5.93 0.30 11.43
C ALA A 146 -6.84 -0.85 11.03
N GLU A 147 -8.06 -0.85 11.58
CA GLU A 147 -9.13 -1.70 11.08
C GLU A 147 -9.97 -0.94 10.05
N LEU A 148 -10.00 -1.48 8.84
CA LEU A 148 -10.79 -0.97 7.74
C LEU A 148 -12.16 -1.62 7.72
N SER A 149 -13.20 -0.79 7.68
CA SER A 149 -14.56 -1.25 7.39
C SER A 149 -14.63 -1.92 6.01
N ASN A 150 -15.50 -2.92 5.86
CA ASN A 150 -15.65 -3.61 4.57
C ASN A 150 -16.12 -2.64 3.48
N GLU A 151 -17.01 -1.72 3.82
CA GLU A 151 -17.56 -0.71 2.92
C GLU A 151 -16.44 0.19 2.38
N PHE A 152 -15.58 0.71 3.26
CA PHE A 152 -14.41 1.49 2.85
C PHE A 152 -13.48 0.67 1.96
N ARG A 153 -13.15 -0.55 2.37
CA ARG A 153 -12.24 -1.44 1.63
C ARG A 153 -12.77 -1.73 0.24
N TRP A 154 -14.08 -1.97 0.08
CA TRP A 154 -14.69 -2.21 -1.22
C TRP A 154 -14.68 -0.96 -2.10
N GLU A 155 -15.03 0.22 -1.57
CA GLU A 155 -14.95 1.46 -2.34
C GLU A 155 -13.51 1.77 -2.77
N TYR A 156 -12.53 1.54 -1.90
CA TYR A 156 -11.12 1.69 -2.24
C TYR A 156 -10.66 0.68 -3.31
N SER A 157 -11.07 -0.59 -3.20
CA SER A 157 -10.82 -1.61 -4.22
C SER A 157 -11.45 -1.24 -5.56
N LYS A 158 -12.68 -0.72 -5.57
CA LYS A 158 -13.35 -0.28 -6.80
C LYS A 158 -12.68 0.95 -7.41
N LEU A 159 -12.22 1.91 -6.60
CA LEU A 159 -11.40 3.03 -7.08
C LEU A 159 -10.16 2.52 -7.82
N TRP A 160 -9.41 1.61 -7.19
CA TRP A 160 -8.26 0.98 -7.84
C TRP A 160 -8.64 0.22 -9.10
N PHE A 161 -9.72 -0.55 -9.08
CA PHE A 161 -10.22 -1.25 -10.24
C PHE A 161 -10.57 -0.30 -11.40
N SER A 162 -11.16 0.86 -11.11
CA SER A 162 -11.43 1.90 -12.11
C SER A 162 -10.15 2.56 -12.63
N ILE A 163 -9.14 2.79 -11.78
CA ILE A 163 -7.81 3.27 -12.19
C ILE A 163 -7.17 2.26 -13.16
N LEU A 164 -7.17 0.96 -12.81
CA LEU A 164 -6.59 -0.10 -13.65
C LEU A 164 -7.28 -0.20 -15.02
N ASN A 165 -8.60 0.02 -15.06
CA ASN A 165 -9.40 -0.02 -16.29
C ASN A 165 -9.51 1.33 -17.02
N LYS A 166 -8.88 2.40 -16.51
CA LYS A 166 -9.00 3.77 -17.04
C LYS A 166 -10.45 4.28 -17.11
N ASP A 167 -11.29 3.80 -16.20
CA ASP A 167 -12.71 4.17 -16.10
C ASP A 167 -12.85 5.46 -15.28
N LYS A 168 -12.96 6.60 -15.99
CA LYS A 168 -13.14 7.92 -15.36
C LYS A 168 -14.42 8.01 -14.53
N LYS A 169 -15.52 7.40 -14.99
CA LYS A 169 -16.80 7.48 -14.28
C LYS A 169 -16.73 6.72 -12.96
N GLY A 170 -16.15 5.52 -12.98
CA GLY A 170 -15.89 4.76 -11.76
C GLY A 170 -14.91 5.48 -10.82
N MET A 171 -13.84 6.07 -11.34
CA MET A 171 -12.90 6.86 -10.51
C MET A 171 -13.60 8.02 -9.80
N GLN A 172 -14.46 8.76 -10.49
CA GLN A 172 -15.24 9.84 -9.91
C GLN A 172 -16.21 9.32 -8.84
N GLN A 173 -16.99 8.29 -9.17
CA GLN A 173 -18.00 7.73 -8.26
C GLN A 173 -17.37 7.21 -6.96
N HIS A 174 -16.32 6.40 -7.06
CA HIS A 174 -15.70 5.80 -5.89
C HIS A 174 -14.90 6.82 -5.07
N SER A 175 -14.29 7.82 -5.72
CA SER A 175 -13.67 8.94 -4.99
C SER A 175 -14.71 9.72 -4.19
N GLN A 176 -15.89 9.98 -4.76
CA GLN A 176 -16.97 10.66 -4.06
C GLN A 176 -17.45 9.88 -2.84
N ASN A 177 -17.61 8.56 -2.98
CA ASN A 177 -17.96 7.68 -1.86
C ASN A 177 -16.88 7.64 -0.76
N LEU A 178 -15.62 7.91 -1.12
CA LEU A 178 -14.48 8.01 -0.20
C LEU A 178 -14.34 9.42 0.41
N GLY A 179 -15.24 10.35 0.12
CA GLY A 179 -15.24 11.71 0.66
C GLY A 179 -14.54 12.75 -0.22
N VAL A 180 -14.10 12.37 -1.42
CA VAL A 180 -13.42 13.28 -2.37
C VAL A 180 -14.33 13.53 -3.57
N GLY A 181 -14.89 14.73 -3.67
CA GLY A 181 -15.79 15.11 -4.76
C GLY A 181 -15.07 15.28 -6.10
N ASN A 182 -15.05 16.51 -6.63
CA ASN A 182 -14.54 16.79 -7.98
C ASN A 182 -13.01 16.61 -8.12
N LEU A 183 -12.29 16.45 -7.02
CA LEU A 183 -10.83 16.25 -6.98
C LEU A 183 -10.43 14.77 -7.11
N TYR A 184 -11.27 13.93 -7.72
CA TYR A 184 -11.00 12.50 -7.93
C TYR A 184 -9.69 12.23 -8.69
N PHE A 185 -9.32 13.12 -9.63
CA PHE A 185 -8.07 13.02 -10.37
C PHE A 185 -6.86 13.17 -9.44
N LEU A 186 -6.94 14.10 -8.49
CA LEU A 186 -5.89 14.36 -7.51
C LEU A 186 -5.76 13.19 -6.54
N LEU A 187 -6.90 12.65 -6.06
CA LEU A 187 -6.89 11.43 -5.25
C LEU A 187 -6.24 10.26 -5.99
N ALA A 188 -6.59 10.05 -7.27
CA ALA A 188 -5.97 9.02 -8.09
C ALA A 188 -4.44 9.21 -8.21
N CYS A 189 -3.98 10.45 -8.39
CA CYS A 189 -2.55 10.77 -8.38
C CYS A 189 -1.89 10.47 -7.02
N MET A 190 -2.53 10.81 -5.91
CA MET A 190 -2.01 10.57 -4.55
C MET A 190 -1.90 9.06 -4.24
N VAL A 191 -2.93 8.28 -4.55
CA VAL A 191 -2.94 6.83 -4.25
C VAL A 191 -2.04 6.02 -5.18
N THR A 192 -1.88 6.44 -6.43
CA THR A 192 -0.96 5.76 -7.37
C THR A 192 0.47 6.27 -7.27
N GLY A 193 0.67 7.47 -6.76
CA GLY A 193 1.95 8.18 -6.82
C GLY A 193 2.35 8.51 -8.26
N ARG A 194 1.40 8.60 -9.20
CA ARG A 194 1.65 8.85 -10.63
C ARG A 194 0.91 10.10 -11.12
N THR A 195 1.39 10.69 -12.21
CA THR A 195 0.69 11.79 -12.87
C THR A 195 -0.58 11.31 -13.56
N TRP A 196 -1.55 12.21 -13.71
CA TRP A 196 -2.82 11.92 -14.35
C TRP A 196 -2.66 11.40 -15.79
N ASP A 197 -1.76 11.99 -16.56
CA ASP A 197 -1.46 11.56 -17.93
C ASP A 197 -0.94 10.12 -17.97
N THR A 198 -0.10 9.73 -17.02
CA THR A 198 0.41 8.36 -16.92
C THR A 198 -0.69 7.37 -16.58
N ILE A 199 -1.58 7.71 -15.64
CA ILE A 199 -2.76 6.90 -15.31
C ILE A 199 -3.63 6.70 -16.56
N MET A 200 -3.90 7.77 -17.31
CA MET A 200 -4.75 7.72 -18.51
C MET A 200 -4.09 7.03 -19.71
N SER A 201 -2.78 7.15 -19.86
CA SER A 201 -2.01 6.42 -20.89
C SER A 201 -1.93 4.91 -20.60
N GLY A 202 -2.18 4.52 -19.35
CA GLY A 202 -2.18 3.14 -18.87
C GLY A 202 -0.84 2.73 -18.23
N ILE A 203 -0.89 1.65 -17.44
CA ILE A 203 0.21 1.15 -16.59
C ILE A 203 1.43 0.65 -17.39
N GLN A 204 1.39 0.74 -18.73
CA GLN A 204 2.49 0.32 -19.60
C GLN A 204 3.75 1.18 -19.45
N LYS A 205 3.62 2.47 -19.09
CA LYS A 205 4.76 3.29 -18.72
C LYS A 205 5.17 2.95 -17.29
N THR A 206 6.21 2.14 -17.14
CA THR A 206 6.72 1.68 -15.83
C THR A 206 7.90 2.50 -15.31
N LYS A 207 8.59 3.26 -16.18
CA LYS A 207 9.74 4.09 -15.79
C LYS A 207 9.32 5.55 -15.62
N TRP A 208 9.69 6.13 -14.49
CA TRP A 208 9.71 7.59 -14.33
C TRP A 208 10.68 8.19 -15.33
N THR A 209 10.18 9.02 -16.23
CA THR A 209 11.03 9.87 -17.06
C THR A 209 11.52 11.08 -16.25
N ASN A 210 12.72 11.57 -16.54
CA ASN A 210 13.25 12.77 -15.87
C ASN A 210 12.32 13.99 -16.08
N SER A 211 11.61 14.04 -17.20
CA SER A 211 10.56 15.03 -17.47
C SER A 211 9.37 14.92 -16.52
N GLU A 212 8.88 13.70 -16.22
CA GLU A 212 7.77 13.50 -15.26
C GLU A 212 8.13 13.93 -13.84
N LYS A 213 9.37 13.65 -13.39
CA LYS A 213 9.86 14.12 -12.08
C LYS A 213 9.88 15.65 -12.02
N ASN A 214 10.42 16.30 -13.06
CA ASN A 214 10.50 17.75 -13.13
C ASN A 214 9.13 18.43 -13.20
N ILE A 215 8.15 17.82 -13.88
CA ILE A 215 6.76 18.31 -13.91
C ILE A 215 6.15 18.18 -12.52
N ARG A 216 6.27 17.00 -11.89
CA ARG A 216 5.72 16.76 -10.55
C ARG A 216 6.25 17.78 -9.54
N ASP A 217 7.56 18.00 -9.49
CA ASP A 217 8.18 18.86 -8.49
C ASP A 217 7.83 20.35 -8.72
N LYS A 218 7.47 20.74 -9.96
CA LYS A 218 6.97 22.09 -10.29
C LYS A 218 5.47 22.29 -10.00
N GLU A 219 4.67 21.24 -10.18
CA GLU A 219 3.20 21.30 -10.02
C GLU A 219 2.77 21.13 -8.54
N ILE A 220 3.51 20.37 -7.73
CA ILE A 220 3.15 20.08 -6.33
C ILE A 220 2.86 21.36 -5.52
N PRO A 221 3.69 22.42 -5.54
CA PRO A 221 3.42 23.64 -4.76
C PRO A 221 2.06 24.27 -5.10
N HIS A 222 1.65 24.25 -6.37
CA HIS A 222 0.38 24.79 -6.83
C HIS A 222 -0.82 23.91 -6.44
N LEU A 223 -0.58 22.61 -6.21
CA LEU A 223 -1.60 21.65 -5.78
C LEU A 223 -1.76 21.59 -4.24
N LEU A 224 -0.87 22.19 -3.45
CA LEU A 224 -0.92 22.13 -1.98
C LEU A 224 -2.28 22.50 -1.37
N PRO A 225 -2.97 23.58 -1.80
CA PRO A 225 -4.30 23.90 -1.28
C PRO A 225 -5.34 22.81 -1.60
N GLN A 226 -5.28 22.23 -2.80
CA GLN A 226 -6.18 21.16 -3.22
C GLN A 226 -5.88 19.86 -2.47
N ILE A 227 -4.61 19.55 -2.22
CA ILE A 227 -4.18 18.42 -1.41
C ILE A 227 -4.72 18.59 0.02
N SER A 228 -4.61 19.79 0.59
CA SER A 228 -5.17 20.07 1.91
C SER A 228 -6.68 19.88 1.94
N ASP A 229 -7.40 20.30 0.91
CA ASP A 229 -8.85 20.12 0.81
C ASP A 229 -9.26 18.64 0.67
N VAL A 230 -8.50 17.87 -0.12
CA VAL A 230 -8.69 16.41 -0.19
C VAL A 230 -8.48 15.77 1.17
N LEU A 231 -7.38 16.08 1.87
CA LEU A 231 -7.06 15.48 3.16
C LEU A 231 -8.06 15.85 4.27
N ASP A 232 -8.69 17.02 4.20
CA ASP A 232 -9.70 17.47 5.17
C ASP A 232 -11.05 16.74 4.98
N ASN A 233 -11.44 16.45 3.74
CA ASN A 233 -12.75 15.87 3.41
C ASN A 233 -12.75 14.34 3.28
N ILE A 234 -11.59 13.73 3.05
CA ILE A 234 -11.50 12.30 2.80
C ILE A 234 -11.87 11.46 4.02
N ASN A 235 -12.36 10.24 3.76
CA ASN A 235 -12.57 9.26 4.83
C ASN A 235 -11.27 9.05 5.62
N ARG A 236 -11.35 9.15 6.96
CA ARG A 236 -10.19 9.02 7.86
C ARG A 236 -9.40 7.72 7.65
N GLN A 237 -10.07 6.62 7.32
CA GLN A 237 -9.41 5.35 7.04
C GLN A 237 -8.43 5.46 5.86
N MET A 238 -8.66 6.39 4.92
CA MET A 238 -7.74 6.65 3.81
C MET A 238 -6.45 7.35 4.25
N LEU A 239 -6.48 8.22 5.26
CA LEU A 239 -5.28 8.92 5.72
C LEU A 239 -4.19 7.93 6.14
N LEU A 240 -4.60 6.84 6.79
CA LEU A 240 -3.73 5.74 7.21
C LEU A 240 -3.19 4.98 6.00
N ILE A 241 -4.03 4.72 5.00
CA ILE A 241 -3.59 4.09 3.73
C ILE A 241 -2.60 4.96 2.97
N LEU A 242 -2.81 6.27 2.90
CA LEU A 242 -1.87 7.19 2.26
C LEU A 242 -0.51 7.16 2.97
N LYS A 243 -0.50 7.21 4.30
CA LYS A 243 0.73 7.08 5.11
C LYS A 243 1.45 5.75 4.82
N THR A 244 0.73 4.63 4.88
CA THR A 244 1.30 3.30 4.59
C THR A 244 1.87 3.22 3.17
N ASN A 245 1.15 3.72 2.17
CA ASN A 245 1.60 3.73 0.78
C ASN A 245 2.88 4.55 0.59
N ASP A 246 3.00 5.71 1.24
CA ASP A 246 4.17 6.57 1.13
C ASP A 246 5.42 5.94 1.75
N LEU A 247 5.28 5.31 2.93
CA LEU A 247 6.37 4.56 3.56
C LEU A 247 6.82 3.38 2.68
N MET A 248 5.87 2.64 2.11
CA MET A 248 6.15 1.54 1.18
C MET A 248 6.90 2.00 -0.07
N ARG A 249 6.49 3.14 -0.66
CA ARG A 249 7.22 3.75 -1.79
C ARG A 249 8.63 4.16 -1.40
N GLY A 250 8.84 4.64 -0.17
CA GLY A 250 10.15 4.97 0.37
C GLY A 250 11.07 3.74 0.47
N VAL A 251 10.54 2.61 0.91
CA VAL A 251 11.27 1.33 0.93
C VAL A 251 11.61 0.88 -0.50
N GLU A 252 10.64 0.88 -1.42
CA GLU A 252 10.88 0.52 -2.83
C GLU A 252 11.90 1.43 -3.52
N PHE A 253 11.89 2.73 -3.20
CA PHE A 253 12.90 3.69 -3.68
C PHE A 253 14.30 3.30 -3.21
N THR A 254 14.43 2.99 -1.92
CA THR A 254 15.71 2.62 -1.32
C THR A 254 16.24 1.32 -1.92
N LEU A 255 15.38 0.31 -2.09
CA LEU A 255 15.69 -0.97 -2.73
C LEU A 255 15.96 -0.86 -4.24
N LYS A 256 15.75 0.32 -4.84
CA LYS A 256 15.82 0.55 -6.30
C LYS A 256 14.86 -0.35 -7.09
N ALA A 257 13.72 -0.73 -6.48
CA ALA A 257 12.77 -1.70 -7.02
C ALA A 257 11.54 -1.07 -7.71
N GLN A 258 11.45 0.26 -7.78
CA GLN A 258 10.26 1.02 -8.23
C GLN A 258 9.68 0.67 -9.62
N ASN A 259 10.46 0.01 -10.49
CA ASN A 259 10.12 -0.18 -11.90
C ASN A 259 9.51 -1.55 -12.21
N ARG A 260 9.22 -2.40 -11.22
CA ARG A 260 8.79 -3.78 -11.46
C ARG A 260 7.26 -3.92 -11.55
N LYS A 261 6.85 -4.76 -12.51
CA LYS A 261 5.44 -5.07 -12.83
C LYS A 261 4.77 -5.97 -11.78
N THR A 262 5.56 -6.71 -11.01
CA THR A 262 5.12 -7.75 -10.06
C THR A 262 4.36 -7.19 -8.86
N SER A 263 4.83 -6.12 -8.22
CA SER A 263 4.08 -5.42 -7.15
C SER A 263 2.68 -5.00 -7.63
N PHE A 264 2.59 -4.42 -8.83
CA PHE A 264 1.32 -4.04 -9.45
C PHE A 264 0.42 -5.25 -9.77
N LEU A 265 0.99 -6.38 -10.21
CA LEU A 265 0.24 -7.61 -10.46
C LEU A 265 -0.41 -8.14 -9.18
N VAL A 266 0.35 -8.21 -8.08
CA VAL A 266 -0.14 -8.72 -6.81
C VAL A 266 -1.25 -7.82 -6.25
N MET A 267 -1.01 -6.51 -6.24
CA MET A 267 -2.03 -5.54 -5.87
C MET A 267 -3.30 -5.68 -6.74
N SER A 268 -3.16 -5.78 -8.06
CA SER A 268 -4.30 -5.94 -8.99
C SER A 268 -5.10 -7.22 -8.71
N ARG A 269 -4.41 -8.31 -8.35
CA ARG A 269 -5.07 -9.56 -7.93
C ARG A 269 -5.90 -9.36 -6.66
N CYS A 270 -5.31 -8.74 -5.64
CA CYS A 270 -6.03 -8.48 -4.38
C CYS A 270 -7.23 -7.54 -4.58
N VAL A 271 -7.09 -6.54 -5.45
CA VAL A 271 -8.19 -5.65 -5.84
C VAL A 271 -9.33 -6.42 -6.51
N ILE A 272 -9.02 -7.27 -7.49
CA ILE A 272 -10.03 -8.11 -8.16
C ILE A 272 -10.73 -9.01 -7.13
N GLN A 273 -9.97 -9.72 -6.30
CA GLN A 273 -10.53 -10.59 -5.27
C GLN A 273 -11.44 -9.83 -4.30
N SER A 274 -11.06 -8.61 -3.91
CA SER A 274 -11.88 -7.77 -3.05
C SER A 274 -13.19 -7.33 -3.71
N VAL A 275 -13.15 -6.88 -4.97
CA VAL A 275 -14.34 -6.42 -5.70
C VAL A 275 -15.31 -7.56 -5.97
N TYR A 276 -14.80 -8.72 -6.41
CA TYR A 276 -15.65 -9.90 -6.63
C TYR A 276 -16.11 -10.53 -5.32
N GLY A 277 -15.30 -10.46 -4.26
CA GLY A 277 -15.69 -10.89 -2.91
C GLY A 277 -16.90 -10.13 -2.36
N GLU A 278 -16.99 -8.82 -2.59
CA GLU A 278 -18.19 -8.04 -2.31
C GLU A 278 -19.40 -8.54 -3.12
N ARG A 279 -19.24 -8.66 -4.45
CA ARG A 279 -20.32 -9.14 -5.34
C ARG A 279 -20.86 -10.49 -4.88
N LEU A 280 -19.97 -11.41 -4.50
CA LEU A 280 -20.33 -12.73 -3.99
C LEU A 280 -21.14 -12.67 -2.69
N LYS A 281 -20.91 -11.69 -1.81
CA LYS A 281 -21.72 -11.48 -0.60
C LYS A 281 -23.12 -10.93 -0.93
N LEU A 282 -23.24 -10.15 -2.01
CA LEU A 282 -24.52 -9.61 -2.46
C LEU A 282 -25.34 -10.62 -3.28
N CYS A 283 -24.72 -11.68 -3.80
CA CYS A 283 -25.42 -12.75 -4.54
C CYS A 283 -26.38 -13.54 -3.64
N LYS A 284 -27.65 -13.59 -4.03
CA LYS A 284 -28.70 -14.36 -3.33
C LYS A 284 -28.92 -15.77 -3.91
N THR A 285 -28.50 -16.01 -5.14
CA THR A 285 -28.78 -17.27 -5.86
C THR A 285 -27.50 -18.03 -6.21
N TRP A 286 -27.59 -19.36 -6.30
CA TRP A 286 -26.48 -20.20 -6.72
C TRP A 286 -25.94 -19.82 -8.10
N LEU A 287 -26.81 -19.56 -9.08
CA LEU A 287 -26.42 -19.19 -10.44
C LEU A 287 -25.65 -17.86 -10.48
N SER A 288 -26.13 -16.83 -9.76
CA SER A 288 -25.43 -15.54 -9.69
C SER A 288 -24.08 -15.66 -8.98
N ARG A 289 -24.00 -16.48 -7.93
CA ARG A 289 -22.75 -16.79 -7.23
C ARG A 289 -21.76 -17.50 -8.17
N TRP A 290 -22.20 -18.53 -8.87
CA TRP A 290 -21.37 -19.27 -9.84
C TRP A 290 -20.88 -18.37 -10.97
N SER A 291 -21.77 -17.57 -11.56
CA SER A 291 -21.42 -16.59 -12.59
C SER A 291 -20.38 -15.56 -12.10
N THR A 292 -20.52 -15.11 -10.86
CA THR A 292 -19.58 -14.17 -10.23
C THR A 292 -18.20 -14.81 -10.02
N VAL A 293 -18.15 -16.06 -9.52
CA VAL A 293 -16.89 -16.81 -9.38
C VAL A 293 -16.22 -17.03 -10.74
N MET A 294 -16.99 -17.37 -11.77
CA MET A 294 -16.44 -17.54 -13.12
C MET A 294 -15.90 -16.24 -13.69
N SER A 295 -16.61 -15.13 -13.45
CA SER A 295 -16.18 -13.80 -13.86
C SER A 295 -14.90 -13.36 -13.13
N GLU A 296 -14.77 -13.67 -11.84
CA GLU A 296 -13.55 -13.43 -11.07
C GLU A 296 -12.37 -14.22 -11.64
N ARG A 297 -12.56 -15.53 -11.84
CA ARG A 297 -11.52 -16.41 -12.42
C ARG A 297 -11.09 -15.94 -13.81
N TRP A 298 -12.04 -15.49 -14.63
CA TRP A 298 -11.78 -14.93 -15.94
C TRP A 298 -10.98 -13.62 -15.87
N ALA A 299 -11.31 -12.73 -14.93
CA ALA A 299 -10.57 -11.49 -14.71
C ALA A 299 -9.12 -11.78 -14.26
N LEU A 300 -8.94 -12.71 -13.31
CA LEU A 300 -7.61 -13.15 -12.86
C LEU A 300 -6.81 -13.83 -13.97
N PHE A 301 -7.47 -14.61 -14.84
CA PHE A 301 -6.86 -15.22 -16.02
C PHE A 301 -6.38 -14.15 -17.01
N LYS A 302 -7.24 -13.20 -17.40
CA LYS A 302 -6.86 -12.07 -18.26
C LYS A 302 -5.68 -11.29 -17.71
N LEU A 303 -5.69 -11.00 -16.41
CA LEU A 303 -4.59 -10.32 -15.73
C LEU A 303 -3.31 -11.14 -15.86
N SER A 304 -3.38 -12.45 -15.61
CA SER A 304 -2.22 -13.33 -15.69
C SER A 304 -1.65 -13.37 -17.13
N VAL A 305 -2.50 -13.50 -18.14
CA VAL A 305 -2.11 -13.45 -19.56
C VAL A 305 -1.45 -12.11 -19.92
N TYR A 306 -2.04 -10.99 -19.49
CA TYR A 306 -1.51 -9.66 -19.75
C TYR A 306 -0.11 -9.45 -19.15
N TYR A 307 0.10 -9.88 -17.92
CA TYR A 307 1.41 -9.76 -17.27
C TYR A 307 2.44 -10.73 -17.83
N THR A 308 2.04 -11.94 -18.23
CA THR A 308 2.92 -12.87 -18.96
C THR A 308 3.34 -12.27 -20.30
N TYR A 309 2.40 -11.70 -21.07
CA TYR A 309 2.70 -10.98 -22.31
C TYR A 309 3.66 -9.82 -22.09
N LEU A 310 3.40 -8.98 -21.08
CA LEU A 310 4.29 -7.89 -20.71
C LEU A 310 5.68 -8.38 -20.29
N SER A 311 5.77 -9.52 -19.60
CA SER A 311 7.04 -10.11 -19.18
C SER A 311 7.86 -10.58 -20.38
N ILE A 312 7.20 -11.23 -21.34
CA ILE A 312 7.81 -11.70 -22.60
C ILE A 312 8.36 -10.50 -23.40
N ILE A 313 7.61 -9.42 -23.55
CA ILE A 313 8.07 -8.24 -24.31
C ILE A 313 9.23 -7.53 -23.61
N SER A 314 9.29 -7.56 -22.28
CA SER A 314 10.42 -7.00 -21.54
C SER A 314 11.67 -7.89 -21.53
N LEU A 315 11.65 -9.06 -22.18
CA LEU A 315 12.87 -9.85 -22.35
C LEU A 315 13.87 -9.09 -23.24
N PRO A 316 15.16 -9.03 -22.86
CA PRO A 316 16.17 -8.23 -23.56
C PRO A 316 16.23 -8.50 -25.07
N LEU A 317 16.12 -9.77 -25.46
CA LEU A 317 16.12 -10.26 -26.85
C LEU A 317 14.96 -9.72 -27.70
N ILE A 318 13.76 -9.58 -27.12
CA ILE A 318 12.57 -9.11 -27.84
C ILE A 318 12.56 -7.58 -27.86
N SER A 319 12.99 -6.94 -26.77
CA SER A 319 13.11 -5.47 -26.72
C SER A 319 14.12 -4.94 -27.74
N SER A 320 15.26 -5.62 -27.95
CA SER A 320 16.25 -5.25 -28.95
C SER A 320 15.74 -5.44 -30.38
N MET A 321 14.98 -6.52 -30.65
CA MET A 321 14.34 -6.74 -31.96
C MET A 321 13.29 -5.67 -32.28
N PHE A 322 12.47 -5.27 -31.31
CA PHE A 322 11.47 -4.21 -31.51
C PHE A 322 12.11 -2.82 -31.69
N ASP A 323 13.20 -2.53 -31.00
CA ASP A 323 13.97 -1.28 -31.19
C ASP A 323 14.69 -1.25 -32.54
N LEU A 324 15.14 -2.40 -33.05
CA LEU A 324 15.68 -2.54 -34.41
C LEU A 324 14.60 -2.31 -35.48
N MET A 325 13.39 -2.84 -35.30
CA MET A 325 12.27 -2.62 -36.23
C MET A 325 11.73 -1.19 -36.22
N LYS A 326 11.89 -0.43 -35.13
CA LYS A 326 11.47 0.98 -35.06
C LYS A 326 12.45 1.98 -35.66
N LYS A 327 13.69 1.55 -35.93
CA LYS A 327 14.74 2.34 -36.58
C LYS A 327 14.87 2.05 -38.08
N SER A 328 14.04 1.15 -38.62
CA SER A 328 13.87 0.86 -40.05
C SER A 328 12.72 1.66 -40.62
#